data_AF-A0A820R084-F1
#
_entry.id   AF-A0A820R084-F1
#
_cell.length_a   1.000
_cell.length_b   1.000
_cell.length_c   1.000
_cell.angle_alpha   90.00
_cell.angle_beta   90.00
_cell.angle_gamma   90.00
#
_symmetry.space_group_name_H-M   'P 1'
#
loop_
_entity.id
_entity.type
_entity.pdbx_description
1 polymer ?
#
loop_
_entity_poly.entity_id
_entity_poly.type
_entity_poly.pdbx_seq_one_letter_code
_entity_poly.pdbx_strand_id
1 'polypeptide(L)' 'DHRFQKDPHWRDLLLFHEYFHGDSGQGLGASHQTGWTALIIRHIEDMATLRTENEQKER' A
#
# COMPACT_ATOMS: atom_id res chain seq x y z
N ASP A 1 10.80 -1.63 -9.16
CA ASP A 1 11.10 -1.82 -10.58
C ASP A 1 10.94 -0.49 -11.30
N HIS A 2 12.00 0.05 -11.89
CA HIS A 2 11.95 1.36 -12.56
C HIS A 2 11.00 1.40 -13.77
N ARG A 3 10.62 0.24 -14.32
CA ARG A 3 9.69 0.14 -15.45
C ARG A 3 8.31 0.70 -15.09
N PHE A 4 7.76 0.30 -13.93
CA PHE A 4 6.42 0.72 -13.49
C PHE A 4 6.40 2.12 -12.90
N GLN A 5 7.49 2.57 -12.30
CA GLN A 5 7.61 3.93 -11.75
C GLN A 5 7.61 5.02 -12.82
N LYS A 6 7.98 4.70 -14.06
CA LYS A 6 8.05 5.65 -15.18
C LYS A 6 6.88 5.52 -16.15
N ASP A 7 6.05 4.48 -16.04
CA ASP A 7 4.90 4.30 -16.90
C ASP A 7 3.79 5.30 -16.49
N PRO A 8 3.28 6.14 -17.41
CA PRO A 8 2.22 7.10 -17.10
C PRO A 8 0.96 6.50 -16.49
N HIS A 9 0.70 5.21 -16.76
CA HIS A 9 -0.50 4.52 -16.28
C HIS A 9 -0.25 3.84 -14.94
N TRP A 10 0.99 3.48 -14.60
CA TRP A 10 1.29 2.62 -13.44
C TRP A 10 2.13 3.32 -12.37
N ARG A 11 2.67 4.52 -12.66
CA ARG A 11 3.52 5.28 -11.71
C ARG A 11 2.82 5.64 -10.41
N ASP A 12 1.49 5.78 -10.46
CA ASP A 12 0.66 6.19 -9.32
C ASP A 12 0.05 4.98 -8.59
N LEU A 13 0.28 3.76 -9.08
CA LEU A 13 -0.20 2.53 -8.46
C LEU A 13 0.82 2.00 -7.45
N LEU A 14 0.34 1.64 -6.26
CA LEU A 14 1.14 0.96 -5.25
C LEU A 14 1.28 -0.52 -5.61
N LEU A 15 2.52 -1.00 -5.68
CA LEU A 15 2.83 -2.41 -5.88
C LEU A 15 2.92 -3.14 -4.55
N PHE A 16 2.23 -4.27 -4.45
CA PHE A 16 2.35 -5.18 -3.31
C PHE A 16 3.32 -6.30 -3.67
N HIS A 17 4.40 -6.38 -2.91
CA HIS A 17 5.44 -7.37 -3.05
C HIS A 17 5.21 -8.53 -2.07
N GLU A 18 5.84 -9.67 -2.35
CA GLU A 18 5.73 -10.87 -1.51
C GLU A 18 6.42 -10.71 -0.15
N TYR A 19 7.59 -10.04 -0.14
CA TYR A 19 8.36 -9.71 1.06
C TYR A 19 8.93 -8.30 0.98
N PHE A 20 9.27 -7.73 2.14
CA PHE A 20 9.91 -6.42 2.23
C PHE A 20 11.22 -6.53 2.98
N HIS A 21 12.26 -5.87 2.49
CA HIS A 21 13.52 -5.74 3.19
C HIS A 21 13.32 -4.91 4.47
N GLY A 22 13.72 -5.44 5.63
CA GLY A 22 13.47 -4.80 6.93
C GLY A 22 14.06 -3.39 7.06
N ASP A 23 15.29 -3.19 6.58
CA ASP A 23 15.97 -1.88 6.73
C ASP A 23 15.55 -0.84 5.69
N SER A 24 15.44 -1.22 4.42
CA SER A 24 15.19 -0.29 3.31
C SER A 24 13.72 -0.20 2.90
N GLY A 25 12.87 -1.12 3.39
CA GLY A 25 11.48 -1.26 2.95
C GLY A 25 11.33 -1.70 1.49
N GLN A 26 12.41 -2.14 0.84
CA GLN A 26 12.36 -2.55 -0.57
C GLN A 26 11.49 -3.81 -0.73
N GLY A 27 10.52 -3.75 -1.65
CA GLY A 27 9.73 -4.91 -2.04
C GLY A 27 10.52 -5.92 -2.88
N LEU A 28 10.42 -7.19 -2.51
CA LEU A 28 11.15 -8.34 -3.07
C LEU A 28 10.17 -9.47 -3.43
N GLY A 29 10.61 -10.39 -4.29
CA GLY A 29 9.77 -11.50 -4.76
C GLY A 29 8.74 -11.07 -5.80
N ALA A 30 7.64 -11.81 -5.91
CA ALA A 30 6.59 -11.51 -6.89
C ALA A 30 6.00 -10.10 -6.66
N SER A 31 6.00 -9.27 -7.71
CA SER A 31 5.51 -7.87 -7.63
C SER A 31 4.02 -7.70 -8.00
N HIS A 32 3.38 -8.76 -8.47
CA HIS A 32 2.05 -8.75 -9.10
C HIS A 32 1.11 -9.85 -8.57
N GLN A 33 1.45 -10.46 -7.43
CA GLN A 33 0.53 -11.30 -6.70
C GLN A 33 -0.01 -10.49 -5.53
N THR A 34 -1.28 -10.09 -5.59
CA THR A 34 -2.04 -9.64 -4.42
C THR A 34 -2.31 -10.84 -3.52
N GLY A 35 -1.25 -11.34 -2.88
CA GLY A 35 -1.28 -12.43 -1.92
C GLY A 35 -1.66 -11.91 -0.53
N TRP A 36 -1.15 -12.58 0.52
CA TRP A 36 -1.42 -12.23 1.91
C TRP A 36 -1.08 -10.76 2.27
N THR A 37 -0.18 -10.11 1.53
CA THR A 37 0.19 -8.70 1.76
C THR A 37 -0.94 -7.71 1.46
N ALA A 38 -1.94 -8.09 0.65
CA ALA A 38 -3.12 -7.25 0.40
C ALA A 38 -4.02 -7.10 1.65
N LEU A 39 -3.87 -7.97 2.65
CA LEU A 39 -4.67 -7.91 3.89
C LEU A 39 -4.47 -6.60 4.67
N ILE A 40 -3.34 -5.90 4.48
CA ILE A 40 -3.09 -4.60 5.12
C ILE A 40 -4.09 -3.53 4.69
N ILE A 41 -4.69 -3.66 3.51
CA ILE A 41 -5.67 -2.69 2.98
C ILE A 41 -6.84 -2.53 3.96
N ARG A 42 -7.28 -3.63 4.59
CA ARG A 42 -8.38 -3.58 5.56
C ARG A 42 -8.04 -2.69 6.76
N HIS A 43 -6.81 -2.77 7.26
CA HIS A 43 -6.36 -1.91 8.35
C HIS A 43 -6.24 -0.44 7.92
N ILE A 44 -5.84 -0.18 6.68
CA ILE A 44 -5.78 1.19 6.13
C ILE A 44 -7.20 1.78 6.03
N GLU A 45 -8.18 1.01 5.58
CA GLU A 45 -9.60 1.41 5.53
C GLU A 45 -10.13 1.75 6.93
N ASP A 46 -9.87 0.89 7.90
CA ASP A 46 -10.30 1.11 9.29
C ASP A 46 -9.68 2.40 9.86
N MET A 47 -8.39 2.63 9.61
CA MET A 47 -7.69 3.85 10.03
C MET A 47 -8.25 5.12 9.38
N ALA A 48 -8.57 5.07 8.09
CA ALA A 48 -9.17 6.21 7.38
C ALA A 48 -10.57 6.54 7.93
N THR A 49 -11.36 5.50 8.24
CA THR A 49 -12.68 5.63 8.85
C THR A 49 -12.59 6.28 10.22
N LEU A 50 -11.69 5.78 11.09
CA LEU A 50 -11.48 6.33 12.44
C LEU A 50 -11.05 7.80 12.42
N ARG A 51 -10.17 8.19 11.49
CA ARG A 51 -9.76 9.60 11.33
C ARG A 51 -10.94 10.48 10.97
N THR A 52 -11.77 10.04 10.03
CA THR A 52 -12.95 10.79 9.59
C THR A 52 -13.96 10.96 10.73
N GLU A 53 -14.19 9.92 11.53
CA GLU A 53 -15.08 9.98 12.69
C GLU A 53 -14.58 10.94 13.77
N ASN A 54 -13.27 10.98 14.03
CA ASN A 54 -12.68 11.90 15.01
C ASN A 54 -12.80 13.35 14.55
N GLU A 55 -12.52 13.63 13.28
CA GLU A 55 -12.69 14.97 12.69
C GLU A 55 -14.14 15.46 12.73
N GLN A 56 -15.12 14.55 12.63
CA GLN A 56 -16.54 14.89 12.77
C GLN A 56 -16.96 15.17 14.22
N LYS A 57 -16.36 14.47 15.20
CA LYS A 57 -16.63 14.70 16.63
C LYS A 57 -16.04 16.01 17.15
N GLU A 58 -14.95 16.46 16.55
CA GLU A 58 -14.26 17.71 16.90
C GLU A 58 -14.90 18.97 16.26
N ARG A 59 -15.84 18.79 15.32
CA ARG A 59 -16.64 19.86 14.71
C ARG A 59 -17.95 20.10 15.45
#